data_AF-A0AAV6WN11-F1
#
_entry.id   AF-A0AAV6WN11-F1
#
_cell.length_a   1.000
_cell.length_b   1.000
_cell.length_c   1.000
_cell.angle_alpha   90.00
_cell.angle_beta   90.00
_cell.angle_gamma   90.00
#
_symmetry.space_group_name_H-M   'P 1'
#
loop_
_entity.id
_entity.type
_entity.pdbx_description
1 polymer ?
#
loop_
_entity_poly.entity_id
_entity_poly.type
_entity_poly.pdbx_seq_one_letter_code
_entity_poly.pdbx_strand_id
1 'polypeptide(L)'
;MPGKTYLLRIINAAWNEELFFKIADHKMRVVEVDASYLKPFDTDTILVAPCQTTIALLTAHFTTGRYRIVASPFMDSSVEVDSRTATSVLHYTGMLPSTSTTLVDPPPRNATQIARKLMQSLRRLNSIKYPCTVPIKVDHSLLFTVSLGLNKCATCANGYHVIADINNVTFDMPKILLLNAHFFNISGVFADDFPRNPPVSYDYTGSVGHVEYSP
;
A
#
# COMPACT_ATOMS: atom_id res chain seq x y z
N MET A 1 0.70 9.03 28.56
CA MET A 1 0.32 10.09 29.51
C MET A 1 -0.88 10.81 28.96
N PRO A 2 -1.90 11.06 29.79
CA PRO A 2 -3.07 11.88 29.43
C PRO A 2 -2.67 13.26 28.88
N GLY A 3 -3.43 13.75 27.91
CA GLY A 3 -3.29 15.08 27.31
C GLY A 3 -2.05 15.29 26.44
N LYS A 4 -1.17 14.29 26.30
CA LYS A 4 0.02 14.38 25.44
C LYS A 4 -0.30 13.96 24.01
N THR A 5 0.41 14.56 23.06
CA THR A 5 0.39 14.15 21.66
C THR A 5 1.65 13.34 21.34
N TYR A 6 1.45 12.20 20.70
CA TYR A 6 2.47 11.25 20.30
C TYR A 6 2.56 11.24 18.78
N LEU A 7 3.78 11.17 18.26
CA LEU A 7 4.05 11.00 16.84
C LEU A 7 4.23 9.51 16.56
N LEU A 8 3.27 8.91 15.86
CA LEU A 8 3.31 7.51 15.43
C LEU A 8 3.99 7.44 14.05
N ARG A 9 5.06 6.65 13.94
CA ARG A 9 5.72 6.32 12.67
C ARG A 9 5.26 4.92 12.26
N ILE A 10 4.26 4.86 11.40
CA ILE A 10 3.65 3.62 10.96
C ILE A 10 4.37 3.20 9.68
N ILE A 11 4.89 1.98 9.66
CA ILE A 11 5.66 1.42 8.54
C ILE A 11 5.04 0.07 8.22
N ASN A 12 4.60 -0.12 6.99
CA ASN A 12 4.20 -1.45 6.53
C ASN A 12 5.42 -2.17 5.95
N ALA A 13 5.98 -3.07 6.75
CA ALA A 13 7.06 -3.96 6.35
C ALA A 13 6.56 -5.39 6.02
N ALA A 14 5.26 -5.56 5.79
CA ALA A 14 4.70 -6.80 5.26
C ALA A 14 5.09 -6.96 3.77
N TRP A 15 5.02 -8.19 3.29
CA TRP A 15 5.43 -8.52 1.92
C TRP A 15 4.35 -8.20 0.90
N ASN A 16 3.09 -8.60 1.15
CA ASN A 16 2.05 -8.64 0.11
C ASN A 16 0.88 -7.70 0.40
N GLU A 17 0.46 -7.58 1.67
CA GLU A 17 -0.83 -7.00 2.02
C GLU A 17 -0.72 -5.51 2.36
N GLU A 18 -1.65 -4.72 1.83
CA GLU A 18 -1.99 -3.45 2.43
C GLU A 18 -2.68 -3.70 3.78
N LEU A 19 -2.33 -2.92 4.79
CA LEU A 19 -2.82 -3.12 6.15
C LEU A 19 -3.61 -1.91 6.61
N PHE A 20 -4.84 -2.15 7.05
CA PHE A 20 -5.54 -1.23 7.92
C PHE A 20 -4.85 -1.15 9.27
N PHE A 21 -4.77 0.03 9.86
CA PHE A 21 -4.26 0.30 11.19
C PHE A 21 -5.27 1.18 11.94
N LYS A 22 -5.66 0.76 13.14
CA LYS A 22 -6.69 1.42 13.96
C LYS A 22 -6.39 1.30 15.45
N ILE A 23 -6.76 2.32 16.22
CA ILE A 23 -6.66 2.34 17.68
C ILE A 23 -8.05 2.60 18.25
N ALA A 24 -8.51 1.74 19.17
CA ALA A 24 -9.84 1.85 19.78
C ALA A 24 -10.05 3.25 20.39
N ASP A 25 -11.18 3.90 20.07
CA ASP A 25 -11.57 5.25 20.52
C ASP A 25 -10.59 6.40 20.25
N HIS A 26 -9.58 6.20 19.38
CA HIS A 26 -8.62 7.24 19.05
C HIS A 26 -8.65 7.58 17.56
N LYS A 27 -8.88 8.85 17.26
CA LYS A 27 -8.55 9.42 15.94
C LYS A 27 -7.08 9.73 15.87
N MET A 28 -6.54 9.64 14.67
CA MET A 28 -5.18 9.96 14.32
C MET A 28 -5.17 11.06 13.27
N ARG A 29 -4.32 12.07 13.46
CA ARG A 29 -4.12 13.13 12.47
C ARG A 29 -2.94 12.79 11.58
N VAL A 30 -3.20 12.37 10.35
CA VAL A 30 -2.15 12.05 9.38
C VAL A 30 -1.49 13.35 8.93
N VAL A 31 -0.15 13.38 8.96
CA VAL A 31 0.65 14.59 8.65
C VAL A 31 1.75 14.34 7.63
N GLU A 32 2.12 13.08 7.38
CA GLU A 32 3.18 12.70 6.45
C GLU A 32 2.89 11.33 5.85
N VAL A 33 3.23 11.16 4.57
CA VAL A 33 3.36 9.86 3.91
C VAL A 33 4.66 9.87 3.13
N ASP A 34 5.46 8.81 3.19
CA ASP A 34 6.71 8.66 2.42
C ASP A 34 7.62 9.90 2.47
N ALA A 35 7.97 10.30 3.69
CA ALA A 35 8.80 11.47 3.99
C ALA A 35 8.28 12.81 3.42
N SER A 36 6.99 12.85 3.05
CA SER A 36 6.34 13.98 2.41
C SER A 36 5.24 14.55 3.27
N TYR A 37 5.40 15.80 3.73
CA TYR A 37 4.37 16.47 4.51
C TYR A 37 3.07 16.64 3.73
N LEU A 38 1.97 16.34 4.39
CA LEU A 38 0.62 16.42 3.86
C LEU A 38 -0.16 17.58 4.48
N LYS A 39 -1.22 18.01 3.79
CA LYS A 39 -2.30 18.78 4.41
C LYS A 39 -2.96 17.88 5.46
N PRO A 40 -2.87 18.21 6.76
CA PRO A 40 -3.26 17.27 7.78
C PRO A 40 -4.77 16.96 7.73
N PHE A 41 -5.12 15.70 7.97
CA PHE A 41 -6.51 15.24 8.06
C PHE A 41 -6.65 14.21 9.19
N ASP A 42 -7.83 14.17 9.81
CA ASP A 42 -8.13 13.24 10.88
C ASP A 42 -8.83 12.00 10.34
N THR A 43 -8.41 10.83 10.80
CA THR A 43 -9.02 9.54 10.47
C THR A 43 -8.98 8.61 11.68
N ASP A 44 -9.93 7.70 11.79
CA ASP A 44 -9.89 6.61 12.78
C ASP A 44 -9.13 5.39 12.27
N THR A 45 -9.01 5.26 10.94
CA THR A 45 -8.38 4.13 10.25
C THR A 45 -7.38 4.64 9.23
N ILE A 46 -6.16 4.11 9.27
CA ILE A 46 -5.12 4.34 8.25
C ILE A 46 -5.01 3.07 7.41
N LEU A 47 -4.76 3.20 6.11
CA LEU A 47 -4.38 2.12 5.21
C LEU A 47 -2.97 2.40 4.74
N VAL A 48 -2.07 1.43 4.86
CA VAL A 48 -0.66 1.56 4.46
C VAL A 48 -0.31 0.39 3.57
N ALA A 49 0.13 0.65 2.34
CA ALA A 49 0.60 -0.40 1.42
C ALA A 49 2.02 -0.86 1.79
N PRO A 50 2.47 -2.06 1.37
CA PRO A 50 3.84 -2.50 1.58
C PRO A 50 4.87 -1.44 1.17
N CYS A 51 5.94 -1.33 1.96
CA CYS A 51 7.00 -0.33 1.82
C CYS A 51 6.59 1.13 2.09
N GLN A 52 5.31 1.46 2.22
CA GLN A 52 4.89 2.81 2.56
C GLN A 52 5.11 3.13 4.04
N THR A 53 5.33 4.41 4.30
CA THR A 53 5.42 4.98 5.64
C THR A 53 4.37 6.05 5.82
N THR A 54 3.76 6.10 7.00
CA THR A 54 2.79 7.14 7.37
C THR A 54 3.12 7.67 8.75
N ILE A 55 3.20 8.99 8.89
CA ILE A 55 3.27 9.63 10.20
C ILE A 55 1.92 10.20 10.57
N ALA A 56 1.44 9.83 11.76
CA ALA A 56 0.21 10.35 12.33
C ALA A 56 0.41 10.82 13.77
N LEU A 57 -0.29 11.90 14.13
CA LEU A 57 -0.34 12.42 15.49
C LEU A 57 -1.50 11.77 16.23
N LEU A 58 -1.19 11.17 17.37
CA LEU A 58 -2.15 10.59 18.31
C LEU A 58 -2.20 11.45 19.57
N THR A 59 -3.32 12.10 19.83
CA THR A 59 -3.51 12.83 21.09
C THR A 59 -4.22 11.94 22.10
N ALA A 60 -3.61 11.77 23.26
CA ALA A 60 -4.07 10.91 24.32
C ALA A 60 -5.16 11.62 25.16
N HIS A 61 -6.37 11.74 24.62
CA HIS A 61 -7.44 12.57 25.21
C HIS A 61 -8.06 12.01 26.50
N PHE A 62 -7.89 10.72 26.79
CA PHE A 62 -8.44 10.10 27.99
C PHE A 62 -7.54 10.31 29.21
N THR A 63 -8.11 10.22 30.41
CA THR A 63 -7.37 10.35 31.68
C THR A 63 -6.73 9.04 32.12
N THR A 64 -7.31 7.90 31.75
CA THR A 64 -6.82 6.54 32.02
C THR A 64 -7.49 5.56 31.06
N GLY A 65 -6.95 4.35 30.90
CA GLY A 65 -7.54 3.31 30.06
C GLY A 65 -6.53 2.44 29.31
N ARG A 66 -7.05 1.38 28.70
CA ARG A 66 -6.33 0.45 27.81
C ARG A 66 -7.11 0.32 26.52
N TYR A 67 -6.47 0.57 25.39
CA TYR A 67 -7.16 0.64 24.09
C TYR A 67 -6.50 -0.30 23.10
N ARG A 68 -7.26 -1.20 22.50
CA ARG A 68 -6.71 -2.16 21.54
C ARG A 68 -6.27 -1.44 20.26
N ILE A 69 -5.08 -1.76 19.81
CA ILE A 69 -4.54 -1.43 18.49
C ILE A 69 -4.74 -2.66 17.62
N VAL A 70 -5.24 -2.47 16.41
CA VAL A 70 -5.43 -3.54 15.43
C VAL A 70 -4.73 -3.17 14.12
N ALA A 71 -4.06 -4.14 13.52
CA ALA A 71 -3.61 -4.08 12.14
C ALA A 71 -4.14 -5.30 11.37
N SER A 72 -4.85 -5.07 10.27
CA SER A 72 -5.58 -6.12 9.54
C SER A 72 -5.48 -5.93 8.03
N PRO A 73 -5.43 -7.01 7.24
CA PRO A 73 -5.35 -6.94 5.78
C PRO A 73 -6.53 -6.21 5.12
N PHE A 74 -6.24 -5.43 4.10
CA PHE A 74 -7.20 -4.95 3.10
C PHE A 74 -7.11 -5.86 1.86
N MET A 75 -8.27 -6.17 1.26
CA MET A 75 -8.37 -6.98 0.06
C MET A 75 -9.65 -6.64 -0.70
N ASP A 76 -9.52 -6.27 -1.97
CA ASP A 76 -10.63 -6.01 -2.89
C ASP A 76 -10.68 -6.99 -4.09
N SER A 77 -9.81 -8.00 -4.09
CA SER A 77 -9.80 -9.10 -5.07
C SER A 77 -10.29 -10.42 -4.48
N SER A 78 -10.57 -11.40 -5.34
CA SER A 78 -10.96 -12.76 -4.96
C SER A 78 -9.79 -13.68 -4.62
N VAL A 79 -8.56 -13.15 -4.53
CA VAL A 79 -7.37 -13.93 -4.18
C VAL A 79 -7.32 -14.11 -2.66
N GLU A 80 -7.05 -15.34 -2.22
CA GLU A 80 -6.86 -15.61 -0.81
C GLU A 80 -5.61 -14.90 -0.27
N VAL A 81 -5.77 -14.24 0.87
CA VAL A 81 -4.69 -13.65 1.66
C VAL A 81 -4.76 -14.13 3.09
N ASP A 82 -3.64 -14.00 3.80
CA ASP A 82 -3.65 -14.12 5.25
C ASP A 82 -4.76 -13.21 5.80
N SER A 83 -5.54 -13.74 6.73
CA SER A 83 -6.68 -13.05 7.35
C SER A 83 -6.39 -12.68 8.81
N ARG A 84 -5.19 -13.01 9.29
CA ARG A 84 -4.79 -12.75 10.67
C ARG A 84 -4.73 -11.26 10.94
N THR A 85 -5.31 -10.87 12.06
CA THR A 85 -5.24 -9.52 12.59
C THR A 85 -4.16 -9.47 13.67
N ALA A 86 -3.18 -8.60 13.49
CA ALA A 86 -2.21 -8.30 14.53
C ALA A 86 -2.86 -7.35 15.55
N THR A 87 -2.57 -7.56 16.84
CA THR A 87 -3.10 -6.71 17.91
C THR A 87 -2.02 -6.25 18.86
N SER A 88 -2.21 -5.07 19.44
CA SER A 88 -1.41 -4.51 20.52
C SER A 88 -2.31 -3.67 21.41
N VAL A 89 -1.76 -3.02 22.44
CA VAL A 89 -2.55 -2.20 23.37
C VAL A 89 -1.85 -0.88 23.66
N LEU A 90 -2.58 0.21 23.50
CA LEU A 90 -2.21 1.54 24.00
C LEU A 90 -2.57 1.62 25.49
N HIS A 91 -1.56 1.74 26.34
CA HIS A 91 -1.71 1.85 27.79
C HIS A 91 -1.55 3.30 28.28
N TYR A 92 -2.53 3.77 29.04
CA TYR A 92 -2.43 5.02 29.78
C TYR A 92 -1.79 4.76 31.15
N THR A 93 -0.87 5.63 31.55
CA THR A 93 -0.23 5.61 32.88
C THR A 93 -1.26 5.93 33.97
N GLY A 94 -1.17 5.28 35.13
CA GLY A 94 -2.07 5.50 36.27
C GLY A 94 -3.36 4.66 36.25
N MET A 95 -3.45 3.68 35.36
CA MET A 95 -4.53 2.68 35.39
C MET A 95 -4.38 1.67 36.54
N LEU A 96 -5.50 1.14 37.01
CA LEU A 96 -5.50 -0.01 37.92
C LEU A 96 -5.17 -1.28 37.13
N PRO A 97 -4.52 -2.29 37.75
CA PRO A 97 -4.22 -3.55 37.07
C PRO A 97 -5.46 -4.26 36.49
N SER A 98 -6.63 -4.05 37.11
CA SER A 98 -7.92 -4.62 36.71
C SER A 98 -8.62 -3.86 35.58
N THR A 99 -8.06 -2.76 35.06
CA THR A 99 -8.70 -1.99 33.99
C THR A 99 -8.87 -2.84 32.73
N SER A 100 -10.12 -3.00 32.29
CA SER A 100 -10.47 -3.71 31.06
C SER A 100 -9.93 -2.99 29.83
N THR A 101 -9.70 -3.75 28.76
CA THR A 101 -9.25 -3.19 27.48
C THR A 101 -10.45 -2.84 26.63
N THR A 102 -10.57 -1.57 26.23
CA THR A 102 -11.49 -1.14 25.19
C THR A 102 -11.09 -1.80 23.88
N LEU A 103 -12.00 -2.60 23.33
CA LEU A 103 -11.80 -3.34 22.10
C LEU A 103 -12.27 -2.52 20.90
N VAL A 104 -11.72 -2.83 19.74
CA VAL A 104 -12.19 -2.33 18.44
C VAL A 104 -12.09 -3.47 17.45
N ASP A 105 -13.07 -3.55 16.56
CA ASP A 105 -13.04 -4.49 15.45
C ASP A 105 -12.23 -3.92 14.29
N PRO A 106 -11.44 -4.75 13.59
CA PRO A 106 -10.81 -4.33 12.35
C PRO A 106 -11.88 -3.97 11.31
N PRO A 107 -11.59 -3.05 10.37
CA PRO A 107 -12.46 -2.84 9.22
C PRO A 107 -12.69 -4.15 8.44
N PRO A 108 -13.83 -4.31 7.75
CA PRO A 108 -14.00 -5.38 6.78
C PRO A 108 -12.85 -5.39 5.76
N ARG A 109 -12.37 -6.57 5.37
CA ARG A 109 -11.24 -6.71 4.42
C ARG A 109 -11.51 -5.98 3.10
N ASN A 110 -12.75 -6.00 2.62
CA ASN A 110 -13.20 -5.34 1.39
C ASN A 110 -13.75 -3.92 1.61
N ALA A 111 -13.30 -3.21 2.65
CA ALA A 111 -13.74 -1.85 2.94
C ALA A 111 -13.13 -0.81 1.98
N THR A 112 -13.33 -0.98 0.66
CA THR A 112 -12.78 -0.14 -0.42
C THR A 112 -13.15 1.33 -0.27
N GLN A 113 -14.30 1.63 0.35
CA GLN A 113 -14.69 3.02 0.62
C GLN A 113 -13.76 3.72 1.62
N ILE A 114 -13.21 3.00 2.60
CA ILE A 114 -12.22 3.54 3.55
C ILE A 114 -10.91 3.84 2.80
N ALA A 115 -10.42 2.86 2.03
CA ALA A 115 -9.24 3.00 1.18
C ALA A 115 -9.36 4.23 0.26
N ARG A 116 -10.46 4.32 -0.49
CA ARG A 116 -10.76 5.43 -1.39
C ARG A 116 -10.77 6.79 -0.69
N LYS A 117 -11.43 6.88 0.47
CA LYS A 117 -11.51 8.13 1.25
C LYS A 117 -10.12 8.58 1.71
N LEU A 118 -9.27 7.65 2.13
CA LEU A 118 -7.90 7.95 2.53
C LEU A 118 -7.09 8.44 1.33
N MET A 119 -7.10 7.72 0.21
CA MET A 119 -6.39 8.14 -1.01
C MET A 119 -6.80 9.54 -1.48
N GLN A 120 -8.10 9.86 -1.45
CA GLN A 120 -8.62 11.19 -1.80
C GLN A 120 -8.22 12.30 -0.81
N SER A 121 -7.79 11.94 0.40
CA SER A 121 -7.35 12.88 1.43
C SER A 121 -5.86 13.22 1.32
N LEU A 122 -5.07 12.39 0.63
CA LEU A 122 -3.63 12.61 0.44
C LEU A 122 -3.37 13.82 -0.45
N ARG A 123 -2.92 14.92 0.15
CA ARG A 123 -2.55 16.15 -0.56
C ARG A 123 -1.26 16.69 0.04
N ARG A 124 -0.29 17.05 -0.79
CA ARG A 124 0.95 17.72 -0.35
C ARG A 124 0.63 18.99 0.45
N LEU A 125 1.40 19.24 1.51
CA LEU A 125 1.21 20.37 2.42
C LEU A 125 1.17 21.71 1.66
N ASN A 126 2.11 21.90 0.71
CA ASN A 126 2.23 23.06 -0.16
C ASN A 126 2.13 24.40 0.60
N SER A 127 3.16 24.71 1.38
CA SER A 127 3.27 25.95 2.16
C SER A 127 4.50 26.76 1.72
N ILE A 128 4.65 28.00 2.22
CA ILE A 128 5.83 28.84 1.92
C ILE A 128 7.13 28.12 2.32
N LYS A 129 7.16 27.45 3.47
CA LYS A 129 8.34 26.70 3.96
C LYS A 129 8.53 25.34 3.25
N TYR A 130 7.43 24.72 2.83
CA TYR A 130 7.43 23.41 2.18
C TYR A 130 6.65 23.49 0.85
N PRO A 131 7.21 24.14 -0.18
CA PRO A 131 6.53 24.33 -1.45
C PRO A 131 6.37 23.01 -2.21
N CYS A 132 5.34 22.93 -3.04
CA CYS A 132 5.11 21.80 -3.93
C CYS A 132 5.08 22.30 -5.38
N THR A 133 6.13 22.01 -6.14
CA THR A 133 6.22 22.35 -7.57
C THR A 133 5.82 21.13 -8.38
N VAL A 134 4.64 21.19 -9.00
CA VAL A 134 4.17 20.14 -9.91
C VAL A 134 4.53 20.55 -11.34
N PRO A 135 5.24 19.70 -12.12
CA PRO A 135 5.50 19.97 -13.53
C PRO A 135 4.18 20.16 -14.30
N ILE A 136 4.03 21.31 -14.98
CA ILE A 136 2.83 21.65 -15.77
C ILE A 136 2.98 21.32 -17.25
N LYS A 137 4.22 21.16 -17.72
CA LYS A 137 4.52 20.75 -19.09
C LYS A 137 4.84 19.26 -19.10
N VAL A 138 4.09 18.49 -19.88
CA VAL A 138 4.31 17.06 -20.09
C VAL A 138 5.08 16.89 -21.39
N ASP A 139 6.32 16.39 -21.32
CA ASP A 139 7.13 16.10 -22.52
C ASP A 139 6.81 14.70 -23.10
N HIS A 140 6.40 13.76 -22.24
CA HIS A 140 6.14 12.36 -22.58
C HIS A 140 4.91 11.83 -21.85
N SER A 141 4.02 11.16 -22.58
CA SER A 141 2.86 10.46 -22.02
C SER A 141 3.06 8.96 -22.17
N LEU A 142 2.96 8.22 -21.07
CA LEU A 142 3.11 6.76 -21.01
C LEU A 142 1.80 6.15 -20.49
N LEU A 143 1.42 5.00 -21.03
CA LEU A 143 0.33 4.17 -20.52
C LEU A 143 0.91 2.81 -20.17
N PHE A 144 0.81 2.43 -18.90
CA PHE A 144 1.28 1.14 -18.40
C PHE A 144 0.09 0.31 -17.95
N THR A 145 -0.15 -0.81 -18.62
CA THR A 145 -1.05 -1.86 -18.14
C THR A 145 -0.26 -2.78 -17.23
N VAL A 146 -0.75 -3.02 -16.01
CA VAL A 146 -0.15 -3.95 -15.06
C VAL A 146 -1.08 -5.15 -14.96
N SER A 147 -0.57 -6.35 -15.22
CA SER A 147 -1.38 -7.57 -15.25
C SER A 147 -0.68 -8.77 -14.64
N LEU A 148 -1.51 -9.74 -14.28
CA LEU A 148 -1.09 -11.11 -14.03
C LEU A 148 -1.40 -11.96 -15.27
N GLY A 149 -0.52 -12.91 -15.58
CA GLY A 149 -0.67 -13.83 -16.69
C GLY A 149 -0.24 -15.24 -16.32
N LEU A 150 -0.41 -16.17 -17.25
CA LEU A 150 0.00 -17.56 -17.12
C LEU A 150 0.92 -17.94 -18.27
N ASN A 151 2.11 -18.41 -17.95
CA ASN A 151 3.01 -19.03 -18.92
C ASN A 151 2.96 -20.54 -18.78
N LYS A 152 2.98 -21.24 -19.91
CA LYS A 152 3.06 -22.71 -19.92
C LYS A 152 4.38 -23.15 -19.29
N CYS A 153 4.29 -24.13 -18.41
CA CYS A 153 5.43 -24.69 -17.70
C CYS A 153 5.23 -26.19 -17.50
N ALA A 154 6.04 -27.00 -18.19
CA ALA A 154 5.92 -28.46 -18.16
C ALA A 154 6.17 -29.07 -16.77
N THR A 155 6.96 -28.41 -15.93
CA THR A 155 7.37 -28.89 -14.59
C THR A 155 6.60 -28.25 -13.44
N CYS A 156 5.71 -27.28 -13.72
CA CYS A 156 4.99 -26.55 -12.69
C CYS A 156 3.71 -27.29 -12.29
N ALA A 157 3.29 -27.08 -11.04
CA ALA A 157 1.96 -27.52 -10.60
C ALA A 157 0.89 -26.91 -11.51
N ASN A 158 -0.04 -27.72 -12.02
CA ASN A 158 -1.09 -27.33 -12.97
C ASN A 158 -0.62 -26.94 -14.38
N GLY A 159 0.64 -27.17 -14.76
CA GLY A 159 1.12 -26.95 -16.14
C GLY A 159 1.38 -25.49 -16.53
N TYR A 160 1.24 -24.56 -15.58
CA TYR A 160 1.46 -23.13 -15.76
C TYR A 160 2.23 -22.53 -14.59
N HIS A 161 2.98 -21.46 -14.84
CA HIS A 161 3.46 -20.57 -13.79
C HIS A 161 2.84 -19.18 -13.94
N VAL A 162 2.48 -18.58 -12.82
CA VAL A 162 1.96 -17.22 -12.77
C VAL A 162 3.09 -16.25 -13.07
N ILE A 163 2.83 -15.31 -13.97
CA ILE A 163 3.71 -14.20 -14.28
C ILE A 163 3.00 -12.88 -13.98
N ALA A 164 3.79 -11.83 -13.83
CA ALA A 164 3.31 -10.46 -13.87
C ALA A 164 3.98 -9.75 -15.04
N ASP A 165 3.31 -8.76 -15.60
CA ASP A 165 3.84 -7.98 -16.72
C ASP A 165 3.44 -6.51 -16.61
N ILE A 166 4.23 -5.68 -17.28
CA ILE A 166 3.88 -4.29 -17.58
C ILE A 166 3.91 -4.14 -19.10
N ASN A 167 2.80 -3.70 -19.71
CA ASN A 167 2.65 -3.60 -21.16
C ASN A 167 2.99 -4.89 -21.91
N ASN A 168 2.58 -6.05 -21.38
CA ASN A 168 2.86 -7.38 -21.92
C ASN A 168 4.36 -7.75 -21.96
N VAL A 169 5.17 -7.15 -21.08
CA VAL A 169 6.58 -7.47 -20.87
C VAL A 169 6.77 -7.94 -19.43
N THR A 170 7.14 -9.21 -19.26
CA THR A 170 7.58 -9.76 -17.97
C THR A 170 9.06 -9.50 -17.78
N PHE A 171 9.42 -8.84 -16.67
CA PHE A 171 10.81 -8.56 -16.34
C PHE A 171 11.53 -9.84 -15.89
N ASP A 172 12.58 -10.22 -16.61
CA ASP A 172 13.51 -11.27 -16.21
C ASP A 172 14.82 -10.65 -15.70
N MET A 173 15.26 -11.06 -14.51
CA MET A 173 16.40 -10.44 -13.84
C MET A 173 17.70 -10.89 -14.54
N PRO A 174 18.48 -9.97 -15.13
CA PRO A 174 19.72 -10.33 -15.81
C PRO A 174 20.80 -10.78 -14.82
N LYS A 175 21.73 -11.61 -15.31
CA LYS A 175 22.91 -12.05 -14.52
C LYS A 175 23.92 -10.93 -14.27
N ILE A 176 23.95 -9.94 -15.15
CA ILE A 176 24.78 -8.73 -15.01
C ILE A 176 23.87 -7.60 -14.56
N LEU A 177 24.28 -6.87 -13.53
CA LEU A 177 23.53 -5.73 -13.02
C LEU A 177 23.31 -4.69 -14.13
N LEU A 178 22.07 -4.21 -14.29
CA LEU A 178 21.70 -3.23 -15.32
C LEU A 178 22.59 -1.98 -15.29
N LEU A 179 22.86 -1.44 -14.09
CA LEU A 179 23.73 -0.28 -13.93
C LEU A 179 25.16 -0.53 -14.41
N ASN A 180 25.70 -1.73 -14.15
CA ASN A 180 27.03 -2.12 -14.59
C ASN A 180 27.09 -2.27 -16.10
N ALA A 181 26.09 -2.92 -16.70
CA ALA A 181 26.00 -3.07 -18.14
C ALA A 181 25.87 -1.72 -18.86
N HIS A 182 25.07 -0.81 -18.32
CA HIS A 182 24.95 0.55 -18.83
C HIS A 182 26.26 1.34 -18.73
N PHE A 183 26.92 1.32 -17.56
CA PHE A 183 28.14 2.11 -17.33
C PHE A 183 29.31 1.66 -18.22
N PHE A 184 29.46 0.36 -18.43
CA PHE A 184 30.55 -0.21 -19.23
C PHE A 184 30.15 -0.55 -20.67
N ASN A 185 28.96 -0.13 -21.13
CA ASN A 185 28.43 -0.43 -22.46
C ASN A 185 28.48 -1.93 -22.82
N ILE A 186 28.12 -2.81 -21.87
CA ILE A 186 28.07 -4.25 -22.08
C ILE A 186 26.82 -4.58 -22.89
N SER A 187 27.03 -5.00 -24.15
CA SER A 187 25.94 -5.38 -25.06
C SER A 187 25.25 -6.68 -24.64
N GLY A 188 23.96 -6.81 -24.97
CA GLY A 188 23.20 -8.06 -24.81
C GLY A 188 22.67 -8.33 -23.40
N VAL A 189 22.71 -7.34 -22.50
CA VAL A 189 22.20 -7.47 -21.11
C VAL A 189 20.76 -6.98 -20.99
N PHE A 190 20.42 -5.87 -21.64
CA PHE A 190 19.08 -5.29 -21.65
C PHE A 190 18.79 -4.67 -23.01
N ALA A 191 17.51 -4.47 -23.29
CA ALA A 191 17.02 -3.64 -24.39
C ALA A 191 16.50 -2.30 -23.83
N ASP A 192 16.63 -1.23 -24.61
CA ASP A 192 16.25 0.14 -24.26
C ASP A 192 14.93 0.57 -24.93
N ASP A 193 14.13 -0.41 -25.37
CA ASP A 193 12.92 -0.25 -26.18
C ASP A 193 11.61 -0.55 -25.41
N PHE A 194 11.62 -0.44 -24.08
CA PHE A 194 10.44 -0.73 -23.25
C PHE A 194 9.21 0.08 -23.73
N PRO A 195 8.08 -0.58 -23.98
CA PRO A 195 6.98 0.05 -24.71
C PRO A 195 6.29 1.14 -23.88
N ARG A 196 6.12 2.30 -24.49
CA ARG A 196 5.40 3.46 -23.92
C ARG A 196 3.90 3.21 -23.69
N ASN A 197 3.30 2.32 -24.47
CA ASN A 197 1.87 1.98 -24.42
C ASN A 197 1.73 0.46 -24.51
N PRO A 198 0.63 -0.14 -24.02
CA PRO A 198 0.35 -1.55 -24.25
C PRO A 198 0.32 -1.84 -25.76
N PRO A 199 0.90 -2.97 -26.21
CA PRO A 199 0.99 -3.29 -27.64
C PRO A 199 -0.38 -3.57 -28.27
N VAL A 200 -1.37 -3.95 -27.47
CA VAL A 200 -2.75 -4.20 -27.89
C VAL A 200 -3.70 -3.45 -26.96
N SER A 201 -4.66 -2.73 -27.54
CA SER A 201 -5.72 -2.08 -26.78
C SER A 201 -6.94 -2.97 -26.63
N TYR A 202 -7.50 -2.99 -25.43
CA TYR A 202 -8.70 -3.72 -25.06
C TYR A 202 -9.40 -3.01 -23.88
N ASP A 203 -10.53 -3.53 -23.42
CA ASP A 203 -11.15 -3.05 -22.18
C ASP A 203 -10.34 -3.54 -20.97
N TYR A 204 -9.36 -2.75 -20.55
CA TYR A 204 -8.38 -3.09 -19.51
C TYR A 204 -9.00 -3.44 -18.15
N THR A 205 -10.19 -2.92 -17.87
CA THR A 205 -10.93 -3.13 -16.61
C THR A 205 -12.30 -3.76 -16.85
N GLY A 206 -12.51 -4.31 -18.04
CA GLY A 206 -13.77 -4.93 -18.43
C GLY A 206 -14.08 -6.17 -17.59
N SER A 207 -15.36 -6.52 -17.51
CA SER A 207 -15.77 -7.77 -16.89
C SER A 207 -15.16 -8.94 -17.65
N VAL A 208 -14.29 -9.70 -17.00
CA VAL A 208 -13.78 -10.95 -17.55
C VAL A 208 -14.97 -11.92 -17.58
N GLY A 209 -15.63 -12.06 -18.74
CA GLY A 209 -16.56 -13.16 -18.96
C GLY A 209 -15.85 -14.48 -18.65
N HIS A 210 -16.57 -15.47 -18.11
CA HIS A 210 -16.02 -16.80 -17.83
C HIS A 210 -15.09 -17.26 -18.97
N VAL A 211 -13.78 -17.20 -18.73
CA VAL A 211 -12.81 -17.79 -19.64
C VAL A 211 -12.92 -19.29 -19.39
N GLU A 212 -13.81 -19.95 -20.13
CA GLU A 212 -13.75 -21.40 -20.29
C GLU A 212 -12.39 -21.71 -20.90
N TYR A 213 -11.47 -22.15 -20.06
CA TYR A 213 -10.31 -22.89 -20.52
C TYR A 213 -10.84 -24.18 -21.16
N SER A 214 -11.03 -24.15 -22.47
CA SER A 214 -11.22 -25.37 -23.24
C SER A 214 -9.90 -26.16 -23.17
N PRO A 215 -9.97 -27.48 -22.88
CA PRO A 215 -8.81 -28.34 -22.66
C PRO A 215 -7.87 -28.45 -23.87
#